data_AF-A0A2E6Q6L2-F1
#
_entry.id   AF-A0A2E6Q6L2-F1
#
_cell.length_a   1.000
_cell.length_b   1.000
_cell.length_c   1.000
_cell.angle_alpha   90.00
_cell.angle_beta   90.00
_cell.angle_gamma   90.00
#
_symmetry.space_group_name_H-M   'P 1'
#
loop_
_entity.id
_entity.type
_entity.pdbx_description
1 polymer ?
#
loop_
_entity_poly.entity_id
_entity_poly.type
_entity_poly.pdbx_seq_one_letter_code
_entity_poly.pdbx_strand_id
1 'polypeptide(L)' 'MDLAPRKDSLKGLKIGLLDNGKEFTDHVMEGLKEALEGDHGVGEVVFWRKGFPSKAAPFIEQMASSVDVAVSGVGH' A
#
# COMPACT_ATOMS: atom_id res chain seq x y z
N MET A 1 13.72 13.83 12.77
CA MET A 1 12.83 12.69 12.46
C MET A 1 13.70 11.64 11.85
N ASP A 2 13.75 10.46 12.45
CA ASP A 2 14.51 9.35 11.92
C ASP A 2 13.75 8.69 10.78
N LEU A 3 14.46 8.20 9.77
CA LEU A 3 13.86 7.48 8.66
C LEU A 3 13.39 6.10 9.12
N ALA A 4 12.31 5.60 8.51
CA ALA A 4 11.87 4.23 8.74
C ALA A 4 13.00 3.23 8.39
N PRO A 5 13.23 2.19 9.20
CA PRO A 5 14.24 1.20 8.92
C PRO A 5 13.94 0.45 7.61
N ARG A 6 14.98 0.16 6.84
CA ARG A 6 14.85 -0.64 5.61
C ARG A 6 14.46 -2.07 5.99
N LYS A 7 13.46 -2.63 5.30
CA LYS A 7 13.13 -4.05 5.38
C LYS A 7 14.05 -4.83 4.43
N ASP A 8 14.65 -5.91 4.91
CA ASP A 8 15.60 -6.71 4.12
C ASP A 8 14.92 -7.70 3.15
N SER A 9 13.61 -7.92 3.32
CA SER A 9 12.80 -8.84 2.53
C SER A 9 11.33 -8.45 2.56
N LEU A 10 10.58 -8.82 1.52
CA LEU A 10 9.11 -8.69 1.47
C LEU A 10 8.38 -9.89 2.08
N LYS A 11 9.09 -11.01 2.30
CA LYS A 11 8.48 -12.28 2.73
C LYS A 11 7.77 -12.13 4.08
N GLY A 12 6.49 -12.50 4.11
CA GLY A 12 5.66 -12.49 5.31
C GLY A 12 5.29 -11.09 5.83
N LEU A 13 5.71 -10.01 5.16
CA LEU A 13 5.33 -8.66 5.56
C LEU A 13 3.84 -8.42 5.32
N LYS A 14 3.28 -7.50 6.09
CA LYS A 14 1.98 -6.91 5.83
C LYS A 14 2.15 -5.59 5.07
N ILE A 15 1.66 -5.51 3.83
CA ILE A 15 1.83 -4.35 2.95
C ILE A 15 0.50 -3.59 2.83
N GLY A 16 0.53 -2.28 3.06
CA GLY A 16 -0.61 -1.40 2.82
C GLY A 16 -0.54 -0.74 1.46
N LEU A 17 -1.61 -0.81 0.68
CA LEU A 17 -1.76 -0.14 -0.60
C LEU A 17 -2.81 0.98 -0.50
N LEU A 18 -2.37 2.23 -0.70
CA LEU A 18 -3.21 3.42 -0.71
C LEU A 18 -3.54 3.84 -2.14
N ASP A 19 -4.79 3.59 -2.52
CA ASP A 19 -5.42 4.11 -3.72
C ASP A 19 -5.80 5.59 -3.52
N ASN A 20 -5.21 6.43 -4.37
CA ASN A 20 -5.41 7.88 -4.35
C ASN A 20 -6.76 8.35 -4.93
N GLY A 21 -7.54 7.46 -5.54
CA GLY A 21 -8.85 7.75 -6.13
C GLY A 21 -8.80 8.21 -7.59
N LYS A 22 -7.67 8.05 -8.29
CA LYS A 22 -7.60 8.27 -9.75
C LYS A 22 -8.24 7.11 -10.52
N GLU A 23 -8.67 7.39 -11.74
CA GLU A 23 -9.12 6.37 -12.69
C GLU A 23 -8.08 5.26 -12.83
N PHE A 24 -8.55 4.01 -12.93
CA PHE A 24 -7.77 2.78 -13.10
C PHE A 24 -6.71 2.49 -12.01
N THR A 25 -6.71 3.22 -10.90
CA THR A 25 -5.78 2.93 -9.79
C THR A 25 -6.03 1.55 -9.22
N ASP A 26 -7.29 1.13 -9.15
CA ASP A 26 -7.74 -0.20 -8.72
C ASP A 26 -7.08 -1.33 -9.53
N HIS A 27 -7.04 -1.23 -10.85
CA HIS A 27 -6.40 -2.25 -11.70
C HIS A 27 -4.89 -2.39 -11.44
N VAL A 28 -4.18 -1.26 -11.32
CA VAL A 28 -2.74 -1.27 -11.02
C VAL A 28 -2.50 -1.85 -9.63
N MET A 29 -3.35 -1.50 -8.67
CA MET A 29 -3.30 -1.94 -7.28
C MET A 29 -3.57 -3.44 -7.12
N GLU A 30 -4.51 -3.97 -7.91
CA GLU A 30 -4.81 -5.39 -7.95
C GLU A 30 -3.67 -6.20 -8.56
N GLY A 31 -3.12 -5.76 -9.71
CA GLY A 31 -1.94 -6.40 -10.28
C GLY A 31 -0.70 -6.35 -9.38
N LEU A 32 -0.52 -5.23 -8.65
CA LEU A 32 0.56 -5.12 -7.65
C LEU A 32 0.35 -6.12 -6.50
N LYS A 33 -0.88 -6.28 -6.00
CA LYS A 33 -1.19 -7.27 -4.98
C LYS A 33 -0.85 -8.68 -5.44
N GLU A 34 -1.28 -9.06 -6.64
CA GLU A 34 -1.00 -10.37 -7.22
C GLU A 34 0.50 -10.66 -7.28
N ALA A 35 1.31 -9.70 -7.75
CA ALA A 35 2.76 -9.84 -7.78
C ALA A 35 3.39 -9.93 -6.38
N LEU A 36 2.91 -9.11 -5.42
CA LEU A 36 3.43 -9.11 -4.05
C LEU A 36 3.17 -10.45 -3.34
N GLU A 37 1.94 -10.97 -3.42
CA GLU A 37 1.54 -12.21 -2.77
C GLU A 37 2.12 -13.43 -3.51
N GLY A 38 2.05 -13.44 -4.85
CA GLY A 38 2.48 -14.57 -5.68
C GLY A 38 3.99 -14.69 -5.83
N ASP A 39 4.67 -13.62 -6.26
CA ASP A 39 6.07 -13.69 -6.68
C ASP A 39 7.05 -13.32 -5.56
N HIS A 40 6.59 -12.52 -4.59
CA HIS A 40 7.45 -11.97 -3.54
C HIS A 40 7.19 -12.53 -2.13
N GLY A 41 6.16 -13.37 -1.97
CA GLY A 41 5.84 -14.05 -0.71
C GLY A 41 5.39 -13.12 0.40
N VAL A 42 4.79 -11.98 0.06
CA VAL A 42 4.11 -11.09 1.03
C VAL A 42 3.03 -11.88 1.77
N GLY A 43 2.88 -11.63 3.07
CA GLY A 43 1.94 -12.36 3.91
C GLY A 43 0.50 -11.86 3.78
N GLU A 44 0.34 -10.53 3.73
CA GLU A 44 -0.98 -9.90 3.62
C GLU A 44 -0.86 -8.55 2.91
N VAL A 45 -1.80 -8.27 2.00
CA VAL A 45 -1.99 -6.95 1.40
C VAL A 45 -3.31 -6.34 1.87
N VAL A 46 -3.25 -5.11 2.40
CA VAL A 46 -4.43 -4.35 2.86
C VAL A 46 -4.64 -3.13 1.99
N PHE A 47 -5.87 -2.91 1.54
CA PHE A 47 -6.23 -1.75 0.73
C PHE A 47 -6.90 -0.65 1.54
N TRP A 48 -6.51 0.58 1.22
CA TRP A 48 -7.24 1.77 1.57
C TRP A 48 -7.46 2.63 0.34
N ARG A 49 -8.64 3.24 0.25
CA ARG A 49 -8.96 4.21 -0.80
C ARG A 49 -9.35 5.53 -0.17
N LYS A 50 -8.70 6.62 -0.61
CA LYS A 50 -9.12 7.97 -0.26
C LYS A 50 -9.91 8.61 -1.41
N GLY A 51 -10.68 9.65 -1.08
CA GLY A 51 -11.66 10.19 -2.03
C GLY A 51 -11.07 10.97 -3.20
N PHE A 52 -9.85 11.51 -3.10
CA PHE A 52 -9.21 12.27 -4.19
C PHE A 52 -7.69 12.40 -3.98
N PRO A 53 -6.85 12.53 -5.03
CA PRO A 53 -5.40 12.63 -4.88
C PRO A 53 -4.90 13.79 -4.01
N SER A 54 -5.55 14.95 -4.05
CA SER A 54 -5.18 16.11 -3.22
C SER A 54 -5.68 16.05 -1.78
N LYS A 55 -6.53 15.09 -1.42
CA LYS A 55 -7.01 14.92 -0.04
C LYS A 55 -6.04 14.06 0.77
N ALA A 56 -5.87 14.41 2.04
CA ALA A 56 -5.17 13.56 3.00
C ALA A 56 -5.90 12.21 3.16
N ALA A 57 -5.15 11.16 3.47
CA ALA A 57 -5.71 9.87 3.85
C ALA A 57 -6.32 9.99 5.26
N PRO A 58 -7.64 9.81 5.45
CA PRO A 58 -8.28 9.97 6.77
C PRO A 58 -7.89 8.88 7.77
N PHE A 59 -7.24 7.81 7.29
CA PHE A 59 -6.84 6.63 8.04
C PHE A 59 -5.31 6.50 8.17
N ILE A 60 -4.56 7.61 8.07
CA ILE A 60 -3.08 7.58 8.05
C ILE A 60 -2.48 6.94 9.32
N GLU A 61 -3.03 7.23 10.49
CA GLU A 61 -2.59 6.65 11.77
C GLU A 61 -2.90 5.15 11.85
N GLN A 62 -4.07 4.75 11.33
CA GLN A 62 -4.45 3.34 11.24
C GLN A 62 -3.52 2.59 10.29
N MET A 63 -3.19 3.17 9.13
CA MET A 63 -2.22 2.57 8.21
C MET A 63 -0.87 2.39 8.90
N ALA A 64 -0.33 3.45 9.50
CA ALA A 64 0.99 3.44 10.14
C ALA A 64 1.12 2.39 11.26
N SER A 65 0.03 2.09 11.96
CA SER A 65 0.01 1.10 13.04
C SER A 65 -0.35 -0.33 12.59
N SER A 66 -0.82 -0.54 11.36
CA SER A 66 -1.39 -1.82 10.92
C SER A 66 -0.58 -2.56 9.86
N VAL A 67 0.46 -1.94 9.29
CA VAL A 67 1.27 -2.53 8.21
C VAL A 67 2.77 -2.33 8.46
N ASP A 68 3.59 -3.20 7.87
CA ASP A 68 5.05 -3.08 7.89
C ASP A 68 5.56 -2.02 6.93
N VAL A 69 4.89 -1.85 5.79
CA VAL A 69 5.22 -0.92 4.72
C VAL A 69 3.92 -0.43 4.09
N ALA A 70 3.83 0.87 3.83
CA ALA A 70 2.73 1.46 3.07
C ALA A 70 3.23 2.02 1.73
N VAL A 71 2.51 1.74 0.66
CA VAL A 71 2.74 2.25 -0.69
C VAL A 71 1.52 3.08 -1.10
N SER A 72 1.74 4.29 -1.59
CA SER A 72 0.70 5.07 -2.23
C SER A 72 0.93 5.06 -3.74
N GLY A 73 -0.09 4.68 -4.52
CA GLY A 73 0.02 4.67 -5.97
C GLY A 73 -1.15 5.34 -6.66
N VAL A 74 -0.95 5.62 -7.93
CA VAL A 74 -1.84 6.41 -8.78
C VAL A 74 -2.03 5.68 -10.10
N GLY A 75 -3.27 5.56 -10.55
CA GLY A 75 -3.60 5.23 -11.94
C GLY A 75 -3.49 6.45 -12.85
N HIS A 76 -3.74 6.24 -14.14
CA HIS A 76 -3.76 7.26 -15.17
C HIS A 76 -5.08 7.27 -15.91
#